data_AF-A0A1L5KUE7-F1
#
_entry.id   AF-A0A1L5KUE7-F1
#
_cell.length_a   1.000
_cell.length_b   1.000
_cell.length_c   1.000
_cell.angle_alpha   90.00
_cell.angle_beta   90.00
_cell.angle_gamma   90.00
#
_symmetry.space_group_name_H-M   'P 1'
#
loop_
_entity.id
_entity.type
_entity.pdbx_description
1 polymer ?
#
loop_
_entity_poly.entity_id
_entity_poly.type
_entity_poly.pdbx_seq_one_letter_code
_entity_poly.pdbx_strand_id
1 'polypeptide(L)' 'MAIFQEKGWMINVERKTYYALDVAKFISAFLVVCIHTGPLLDVDATGNFILVQILARLAVPFFFVASGFLFFRKLD' A
#
# COMPACT_ATOMS: atom_id res chain seq x y z
N MET A 1 -53.90 -8.52 7.47
CA MET A 1 -53.08 -9.02 6.35
C MET A 1 -51.91 -8.07 6.16
N ALA A 2 -50.75 -8.38 6.75
CA ALA A 2 -49.45 -7.77 6.48
C ALA A 2 -48.35 -8.63 7.16
N ILE A 3 -48.32 -9.92 6.82
CA ILE A 3 -47.32 -10.90 7.32
C ILE A 3 -46.14 -10.95 6.33
N PHE A 4 -45.64 -9.80 5.84
CA PHE A 4 -44.69 -9.79 4.70
C PHE A 4 -43.58 -8.72 4.75
N GLN A 5 -43.10 -8.31 5.93
CA GLN A 5 -42.02 -7.30 6.04
C GLN A 5 -40.86 -7.67 6.99
N GLU A 6 -40.62 -8.94 7.32
CA GLU A 6 -39.60 -9.30 8.32
C GLU A 6 -38.34 -10.03 7.83
N LYS A 7 -38.16 -10.28 6.53
CA LYS A 7 -36.94 -10.97 6.05
C LYS A 7 -36.14 -10.16 5.02
N GLY A 8 -35.89 -8.91 5.35
CA GLY A 8 -34.81 -8.13 4.74
C GLY A 8 -33.48 -8.65 5.29
N TRP A 9 -32.78 -9.46 4.51
CA TRP A 9 -31.45 -9.98 4.87
C TRP A 9 -30.52 -8.83 5.25
N MET A 10 -30.15 -8.74 6.52
CA MET A 10 -29.05 -7.89 6.97
C MET A 10 -27.74 -8.51 6.51
N ILE A 11 -27.29 -8.16 5.32
CA ILE A 11 -25.94 -8.49 4.86
C ILE A 11 -24.93 -7.67 5.68
N ASN A 12 -24.37 -8.28 6.72
CA ASN A 12 -23.23 -7.71 7.43
C ASN A 12 -21.99 -7.82 6.52
N VAL A 13 -21.71 -6.75 5.78
CA VAL A 13 -20.46 -6.62 5.03
C VAL A 13 -19.35 -6.32 6.03
N GLU A 14 -18.59 -7.35 6.40
CA GLU A 14 -17.43 -7.17 7.27
C GLU A 14 -16.33 -6.41 6.50
N ARG A 15 -15.99 -5.21 6.99
CA ARG A 15 -14.94 -4.36 6.39
C ARG A 15 -13.58 -4.87 6.82
N LYS A 16 -12.96 -5.71 5.97
CA LYS A 16 -11.63 -6.24 6.22
C LYS A 16 -10.56 -5.14 6.13
N THR A 17 -9.93 -4.84 7.27
CA THR A 17 -8.87 -3.82 7.37
C THR A 17 -7.50 -4.45 7.23
N TYR A 18 -6.61 -3.87 6.41
CA TYR A 18 -5.31 -4.45 6.08
C TYR A 18 -4.17 -3.59 6.61
N TYR A 19 -4.02 -3.56 7.93
CA TYR A 19 -3.00 -2.76 8.61
C TYR A 19 -1.56 -3.05 8.13
N ALA A 20 -1.25 -4.32 7.85
CA ALA A 20 0.07 -4.69 7.34
C ALA A 20 0.37 -4.09 5.97
N LEU A 21 -0.64 -3.96 5.10
CA LEU A 21 -0.47 -3.35 3.78
C LEU A 21 -0.32 -1.83 3.88
N ASP A 22 -1.01 -1.17 4.82
CA ASP A 22 -0.81 0.25 5.08
C ASP A 22 0.60 0.56 5.56
N VAL A 23 1.13 -0.23 6.50
CA VAL A 23 2.51 -0.06 7.00
C VAL A 23 3.53 -0.33 5.90
N ALA A 24 3.37 -1.40 5.13
CA ALA A 24 4.28 -1.72 4.03
C ALA A 24 4.25 -0.64 2.93
N LYS A 25 3.08 -0.09 2.61
CA LYS A 25 2.92 1.05 1.70
C LYS A 25 3.63 2.29 2.23
N PHE A 26 3.54 2.57 3.53
CA PHE A 26 4.22 3.73 4.14
C PHE A 26 5.74 3.61 4.06
N ILE A 27 6.30 2.44 4.39
CA ILE A 27 7.75 2.18 4.32
C ILE A 27 8.25 2.30 2.88
N SER A 28 7.53 1.70 1.92
CA SER A 28 7.89 1.80 0.50
C SER A 28 7.79 3.23 -0.03
N ALA A 29 6.82 4.04 0.40
CA ALA A 29 6.74 5.45 0.03
C ALA A 29 7.99 6.23 0.45
N PHE A 30 8.47 6.01 1.67
CA PHE A 30 9.69 6.65 2.17
C PHE A 30 10.92 6.27 1.33
N LEU A 31 11.08 4.97 1.05
CA LEU A 31 12.14 4.46 0.17
C LEU A 31 12.08 5.09 -1.23
N VAL A 32 10.88 5.26 -1.80
CA VAL A 32 10.67 5.93 -3.10
C VAL A 32 11.09 7.41 -3.05
N VAL A 33 10.80 8.12 -1.96
CA VAL A 33 11.26 9.52 -1.82
C VAL A 33 12.79 9.59 -1.73
N CYS A 34 13.41 8.70 -0.94
CA CYS A 34 14.86 8.66 -0.80
C CYS A 34 15.58 8.41 -2.13
N ILE A 35 15.07 7.54 -2.99
CA ILE A 35 15.73 7.25 -4.28
C ILE A 35 15.63 8.43 -5.28
N HIS A 36 14.61 9.29 -5.16
CA HIS A 36 14.41 10.44 -6.05
C HIS A 36 15.09 11.72 -5.55
N THR A 37 15.26 11.87 -4.24
CA THR A 37 15.97 13.00 -3.65
C THR A 37 17.49 12.83 -3.71
N GLY A 38 17.97 11.64 -4.08
CA GLY A 38 19.39 11.34 -4.23
C GLY A 38 20.28 11.63 -3.00
N PRO A 39 19.81 11.53 -1.74
CA PRO A 39 20.63 11.85 -0.58
C PRO A 39 21.78 10.85 -0.37
N LEU A 40 21.74 9.69 -1.04
CA LEU A 40 22.72 8.61 -0.91
C LEU A 40 23.83 8.62 -1.96
N LEU A 41 23.72 9.44 -3.01
CA LEU A 41 24.77 9.53 -4.04
C LEU A 41 26.09 10.04 -3.45
N ASP A 42 26.02 10.84 -2.39
CA ASP A 42 27.17 11.44 -1.69
C ASP A 42 27.58 10.74 -0.39
N VAL A 43 26.81 9.73 0.08
CA VAL A 43 27.04 9.14 1.42
C VAL A 43 27.92 7.91 1.37
N ASP A 44 27.63 6.94 0.49
CA ASP A 44 28.42 5.69 0.38
C ASP A 44 28.09 4.89 -0.90
N ALA A 45 29.13 4.37 -1.57
CA ALA A 45 28.99 3.62 -2.82
C ALA A 45 28.28 2.26 -2.64
N THR A 46 28.46 1.59 -1.50
CA THR A 46 27.79 0.32 -1.19
C THR A 46 26.33 0.56 -0.77
N GLY A 47 26.07 1.60 0.00
CA GLY A 47 24.72 2.06 0.34
C GLY A 47 23.89 2.38 -0.91
N ASN A 48 24.47 3.10 -1.86
CA ASN A 48 23.83 3.41 -3.14
C ASN A 48 23.48 2.12 -3.93
N PHE A 49 24.36 1.11 -3.95
CA PHE A 49 24.06 -0.15 -4.63
C PHE A 49 22.84 -0.86 -4.03
N ILE A 50 22.79 -1.07 -2.72
CA ILE A 50 21.69 -1.82 -2.08
C ILE A 50 20.38 -1.04 -2.15
N LEU A 51 20.41 0.26 -1.81
CA LEU A 51 19.19 1.07 -1.72
C LEU A 51 18.64 1.46 -3.09
N VAL A 52 19.50 1.81 -4.06
CA VAL A 52 19.06 2.30 -5.37
C VAL A 52 18.95 1.18 -6.41
N GLN A 53 19.80 0.16 -6.41
CA GLN A 53 19.67 -0.91 -7.42
C GLN A 53 18.65 -1.98 -7.02
N ILE A 54 18.55 -2.31 -5.73
CA ILE A 54 17.71 -3.43 -5.26
C ILE A 54 16.42 -2.89 -4.66
N LEU A 55 16.50 -2.13 -3.58
CA LEU A 55 15.32 -1.69 -2.85
C LEU A 55 14.44 -0.73 -3.66
N ALA A 56 15.02 0.21 -4.41
CA ALA A 56 14.25 1.12 -5.27
C ALA A 56 13.41 0.38 -6.32
N ARG A 57 14.01 -0.60 -7.01
CA ARG A 57 13.34 -1.35 -8.08
C ARG A 57 12.22 -2.23 -7.55
N LEU A 58 12.27 -2.62 -6.28
CA LEU A 58 11.20 -3.38 -5.62
C LEU A 58 10.17 -2.46 -4.95
N ALA A 59 10.62 -1.36 -4.34
CA ALA A 59 9.78 -0.42 -3.61
C ALA A 59 8.83 0.34 -4.55
N VAL A 60 9.29 0.77 -5.73
CA VAL A 60 8.45 1.49 -6.71
C VAL A 60 7.25 0.65 -7.19
N PRO A 61 7.43 -0.57 -7.75
CA PRO A 61 6.29 -1.37 -8.20
C PRO A 61 5.42 -1.82 -7.02
N PHE A 62 6.00 -2.16 -5.87
CA PHE A 62 5.23 -2.53 -4.68
C PHE A 62 4.36 -1.37 -4.18
N PHE A 63 4.91 -0.17 -4.06
CA PHE A 63 4.18 1.02 -3.62
C PHE A 63 2.99 1.32 -4.54
N PHE A 64 3.20 1.22 -5.87
CA PHE A 64 2.14 1.44 -6.86
C PHE A 64 1.03 0.39 -6.75
N VAL A 65 1.37 -0.89 -6.65
CA VAL A 65 0.38 -1.98 -6.53
C VAL A 65 -0.38 -1.89 -5.21
N ALA A 66 0.31 -1.68 -4.08
CA ALA A 66 -0.33 -1.55 -2.78
C ALA A 66 -1.25 -0.32 -2.72
N SER A 67 -0.82 0.79 -3.31
CA SER A 67 -1.64 2.01 -3.40
C SER A 67 -2.88 1.79 -4.26
N GLY A 68 -2.73 1.17 -5.43
CA GLY A 68 -3.86 0.85 -6.31
C GLY A 68 -4.85 -0.10 -5.66
N PHE A 69 -4.36 -1.19 -5.05
CA PHE A 69 -5.20 -2.17 -4.36
C PHE A 69 -6.00 -1.56 -3.20
N LEU A 70 -5.37 -0.74 -2.37
CA LEU A 70 -6.06 -0.05 -1.27
C LEU A 70 -7.01 1.03 -1.78
N PHE A 71 -6.68 1.70 -2.89
CA PHE A 71 -7.53 2.74 -3.49
C PHE A 71 -8.83 2.16 -4.05
N PHE A 72 -8.75 1.13 -4.90
CA PHE A 72 -9.94 0.50 -5.48
C PHE A 72 -10.85 -0.12 -4.41
N ARG A 73 -10.29 -0.74 -3.37
CA ARG A 73 -11.09 -1.32 -2.28
C ARG A 73 -11.66 -0.31 -1.28
N LYS A 74 -11.28 0.96 -1.38
CA LYS A 74 -11.93 2.05 -0.63
C LYS A 74 -13.07 2.69 -1.43
N LEU A 75 -13.13 2.45 -2.75
CA LEU A 75 -14.19 2.92 -3.64
C LEU A 75 -15.39 1.95 -3.70
N ASP A 76 -15.17 0.68 -3.37
CA ASP A 76 -16.23 -0.30 -3.03
C ASP A 76 -16.72 -0.12 -1.57
#